data_AF-W7AIX3-F1
#
_entry.id   AF-W7AIX3-F1
#
_cell.length_a   1.000
_cell.length_b   1.000
_cell.length_c   1.000
_cell.angle_alpha   90.00
_cell.angle_beta   90.00
_cell.angle_gamma   90.00
#
_symmetry.space_group_name_H-M   'P 1'
#
loop_
_entity.id
_entity.type
_entity.pdbx_description
1 polymer ?
#
loop_
_entity_poly.entity_id
_entity_poly.type
_entity_poly.pdbx_seq_one_letter_code
_entity_poly.pdbx_strand_id
1 'polypeptide(L)'
;MEELNAINNELIDNEKEDEDDDDEEGEGLGGSDFNDLAHESLEQAEEQATIDLENSEIENILDKEIYRIIQERLKKLWYIGKCRRDYSNLCPLGWKISEYDTGLCIPPETYEGQCRSIDFSNSKDIDKELFAWKCEVQWPCINSPKLKIMGKCPFKWTLVGNSLCIAPEDYVGKCSPAMDFSNYDYEHRARWANDCDAEWSALPKSFVKNGQEIKTPTYAFGGPVEENGHVLKIVH
;
A
#
# COMPACT_ATOMS: atom_id res chain seq x y z
N MET A 1 -38.65 5.20 4.30
CA MET A 1 -39.23 6.46 3.78
C MET A 1 -40.53 6.78 4.50
N GLU A 2 -41.40 5.81 4.79
CA GLU A 2 -42.58 6.01 5.64
C GLU A 2 -42.24 6.28 7.13
N GLU A 3 -41.21 5.65 7.69
CA GLU A 3 -40.83 5.83 9.11
C GLU A 3 -40.21 7.21 9.40
N LEU A 4 -39.53 7.83 8.42
CA LEU A 4 -38.98 9.19 8.55
C LEU A 4 -40.06 10.27 8.53
N ASN A 5 -41.14 10.05 7.78
CA ASN A 5 -42.29 10.96 7.76
C ASN A 5 -43.11 10.89 9.06
N ALA A 6 -43.12 9.74 9.75
CA ALA A 6 -43.81 9.61 11.03
C ALA A 6 -43.14 10.43 12.13
N ILE A 7 -41.82 10.39 12.22
CA ILE A 7 -41.03 11.16 13.19
C ILE A 7 -41.15 12.67 12.94
N ASN A 8 -41.16 13.08 11.67
CA ASN A 8 -41.33 14.49 11.30
C ASN A 8 -42.72 15.04 11.66
N ASN A 9 -43.76 14.22 11.59
CA ASN A 9 -45.12 14.62 11.98
C ASN A 9 -45.29 14.67 13.51
N GLU A 10 -44.62 13.79 14.26
CA GLU A 10 -44.67 13.76 15.72
C GLU A 10 -43.95 14.98 16.35
N LEU A 11 -42.96 15.55 15.68
CA LEU A 11 -42.32 16.82 16.07
C LEU A 11 -43.22 18.04 15.84
N ILE A 12 -44.02 18.03 14.77
CA ILE A 12 -44.93 19.13 14.40
C ILE A 12 -46.17 19.19 15.33
N ASP A 13 -46.64 18.05 15.82
CA ASP A 13 -47.79 17.99 16.74
C ASP A 13 -47.40 18.43 18.17
N ASN A 14 -46.14 18.26 18.59
CA ASN A 14 -45.65 18.71 19.90
C ASN A 14 -45.43 20.23 20.00
N GLU A 15 -45.30 20.95 18.88
CA GLU A 15 -45.25 22.43 18.88
C GLU A 15 -46.65 23.09 18.98
N LYS A 16 -47.73 22.29 18.94
CA LYS A 16 -49.11 22.80 18.91
C LYS A 16 -49.86 22.76 20.23
N GLU A 17 -49.27 22.24 21.31
CA GLU A 17 -49.95 22.05 22.60
C GLU A 17 -49.62 23.10 23.69
N ASP A 18 -48.94 24.21 23.36
CA ASP A 18 -48.54 25.24 24.36
C ASP A 18 -49.26 26.60 24.22
N GLU A 19 -50.44 26.66 23.58
CA GLU A 19 -51.30 27.85 23.63
C GLU A 19 -52.66 27.49 24.23
N ASP A 20 -52.83 27.73 25.53
CA ASP A 20 -54.05 28.28 26.17
C ASP A 20 -53.96 28.19 27.71
N ASP A 21 -53.60 29.31 28.36
CA ASP A 21 -54.17 29.84 29.62
C ASP A 21 -53.18 30.80 30.32
N ASP A 22 -53.45 32.12 30.24
CA ASP A 22 -53.60 33.02 31.40
C ASP A 22 -53.58 34.50 30.97
N ASP A 23 -54.76 35.14 31.06
CA ASP A 23 -54.95 36.59 30.97
C ASP A 23 -54.38 37.29 32.23
N GLU A 24 -53.31 38.07 32.10
CA GLU A 24 -53.04 39.18 33.06
C GLU A 24 -52.35 40.37 32.36
N GLU A 25 -53.04 41.50 32.31
CA GLU A 25 -52.57 42.77 31.74
C GLU A 25 -51.34 43.32 32.47
N GLY A 26 -50.24 43.52 31.72
CA GLY A 26 -49.06 44.27 32.16
C GLY A 26 -48.37 44.95 30.97
N GLU A 27 -48.28 46.27 31.01
CA GLU A 27 -47.73 47.11 29.94
C GLU A 27 -46.26 46.82 29.58
N GLY A 28 -45.93 46.85 28.28
CA GLY A 28 -44.63 47.35 27.81
C GLY A 28 -43.75 46.43 26.96
N LEU A 29 -43.78 46.66 25.63
CA LEU A 29 -42.65 46.69 24.68
C LEU A 29 -41.69 45.47 24.64
N GLY A 30 -41.77 44.65 23.57
CA GLY A 30 -40.60 43.84 23.14
C GLY A 30 -40.84 42.47 22.48
N GLY A 31 -42.09 42.04 22.23
CA GLY A 31 -42.36 40.64 21.82
C GLY A 31 -42.06 40.25 20.37
N SER A 32 -42.15 41.17 19.40
CA SER A 32 -41.91 40.84 17.99
C SER A 32 -40.43 40.68 17.65
N ASP A 33 -39.57 41.50 18.29
CA ASP A 33 -38.13 41.57 18.02
C ASP A 33 -37.40 40.28 18.47
N PHE A 34 -37.89 39.63 19.53
CA PHE A 34 -37.32 38.38 20.03
C PHE A 34 -37.69 37.17 19.16
N ASN A 35 -38.95 37.09 18.70
CA ASN A 35 -39.38 36.01 17.81
C ASN A 35 -38.70 36.11 16.44
N ASP A 36 -38.56 37.32 15.89
CA ASP A 36 -37.86 37.54 14.63
C ASP A 36 -36.37 37.16 14.74
N LEU A 37 -35.72 37.54 15.84
CA LEU A 37 -34.33 37.18 16.13
C LEU A 37 -34.14 35.66 16.34
N ALA A 38 -35.09 35.01 17.01
CA ALA A 38 -35.07 33.57 17.22
C ALA A 38 -35.22 32.82 15.89
N HIS A 39 -36.13 33.27 15.01
CA HIS A 39 -36.31 32.69 13.68
C HIS A 39 -35.06 32.87 12.80
N GLU A 40 -34.47 34.07 12.78
CA GLU A 40 -33.21 34.32 12.05
C GLU A 40 -32.07 33.45 12.57
N SER A 41 -31.96 33.27 13.88
CA SER A 41 -30.94 32.43 14.50
C SER A 41 -31.12 30.94 14.15
N LEU A 42 -32.37 30.47 14.07
CA LEU A 42 -32.69 29.10 13.65
C LEU A 42 -32.36 28.87 12.18
N GLU A 43 -32.74 29.80 11.29
CA GLU A 43 -32.44 29.72 9.86
C GLU A 43 -30.92 29.69 9.62
N GLN A 44 -30.15 30.51 10.34
CA GLN A 44 -28.69 30.49 10.30
C GLN A 44 -28.10 29.17 10.82
N ALA A 45 -28.67 28.61 11.89
CA ALA A 45 -28.21 27.34 12.45
C ALA A 45 -28.51 26.17 11.50
N GLU A 46 -29.66 26.18 10.82
CA GLU A 46 -30.01 25.21 9.79
C GLU A 46 -29.07 25.31 8.58
N GLU A 47 -28.84 26.52 8.07
CA GLU A 47 -27.89 26.75 6.97
C GLU A 47 -26.49 26.26 7.36
N GLN A 48 -26.01 26.62 8.55
CA GLN A 48 -24.70 26.16 9.03
C GLN A 48 -24.63 24.63 9.16
N ALA A 49 -25.68 23.98 9.67
CA ALA A 49 -25.74 22.53 9.79
C ALA A 49 -25.70 21.83 8.42
N THR A 50 -26.33 22.40 7.39
CA THR A 50 -26.26 21.86 6.02
C THR A 50 -24.85 21.97 5.45
N ILE A 51 -24.19 23.12 5.63
CA ILE A 51 -22.80 23.35 5.21
C ILE A 51 -21.85 22.38 5.91
N ASP A 52 -22.00 22.18 7.22
CA ASP A 52 -21.16 21.26 7.99
C ASP A 52 -21.34 19.80 7.56
N LEU A 53 -22.57 19.40 7.22
CA LEU A 53 -22.86 18.07 6.67
C LEU A 53 -22.17 17.87 5.31
N GLU A 54 -22.32 18.83 4.40
CA GLU A 54 -21.68 18.79 3.08
C GLU A 54 -20.15 18.74 3.18
N ASN A 55 -19.56 19.54 4.08
CA ASN A 55 -18.12 19.54 4.33
C ASN A 55 -17.65 18.17 4.84
N SER A 56 -18.37 17.57 5.79
CA SER A 56 -18.08 16.22 6.33
C SER A 56 -18.17 15.12 5.25
N GLU A 57 -19.16 15.21 4.36
CA GLU A 57 -19.29 14.28 3.23
C GLU A 57 -18.12 14.42 2.25
N ILE A 58 -17.72 15.66 1.94
CA ILE A 58 -16.55 15.95 1.08
C ILE A 58 -15.26 15.41 1.71
N GLU A 59 -15.04 15.62 3.00
CA GLU A 59 -13.88 15.09 3.72
C GLU A 59 -13.85 13.55 3.66
N ASN A 60 -14.98 12.89 3.89
CA ASN A 60 -15.08 11.43 3.81
C ASN A 60 -14.79 10.90 2.40
N ILE A 61 -15.31 11.56 1.36
CA ILE A 61 -15.03 11.23 -0.03
C ILE A 61 -13.54 11.42 -0.33
N LEU A 62 -12.95 12.52 0.13
CA LEU A 62 -11.54 12.81 -0.06
C LEU A 62 -10.66 11.74 0.59
N ASP A 63 -10.99 11.31 1.81
CA ASP A 63 -10.28 10.24 2.52
C ASP A 63 -10.38 8.90 1.79
N LYS A 64 -11.56 8.55 1.27
CA LYS A 64 -11.77 7.34 0.46
C LYS A 64 -10.95 7.36 -0.83
N GLU A 65 -10.92 8.50 -1.52
CA GLU A 65 -10.19 8.64 -2.78
C GLU A 65 -8.67 8.64 -2.56
N ILE A 66 -8.19 9.34 -1.52
CA ILE A 66 -6.80 9.29 -1.09
C ILE A 66 -6.41 7.85 -0.74
N TYR A 67 -7.24 7.16 0.06
CA TYR A 67 -7.01 5.76 0.39
C TYR A 67 -6.91 4.90 -0.87
N ARG A 68 -7.83 5.05 -1.83
CA ARG A 68 -7.81 4.33 -3.10
C ARG A 68 -6.51 4.56 -3.87
N ILE A 69 -6.05 5.80 -3.98
CA ILE A 69 -4.81 6.17 -4.68
C ILE A 69 -3.59 5.58 -3.97
N ILE A 70 -3.53 5.66 -2.64
CA ILE A 70 -2.43 5.10 -1.84
C ILE A 70 -2.39 3.57 -2.02
N GLN A 71 -3.54 2.90 -1.90
CA GLN A 71 -3.63 1.46 -2.11
C GLN A 71 -3.14 1.06 -3.50
N GLU A 72 -3.57 1.75 -4.55
CA GLU A 72 -3.12 1.47 -5.92
C GLU A 72 -1.61 1.65 -6.08
N ARG A 73 -1.04 2.74 -5.53
CA ARG A 73 0.40 3.00 -5.57
C ARG A 73 1.19 1.94 -4.82
N LEU A 74 0.73 1.53 -3.64
CA LEU A 74 1.35 0.47 -2.85
C LEU A 74 1.31 -0.88 -3.57
N LYS A 75 0.17 -1.26 -4.17
CA LYS A 75 0.06 -2.47 -4.98
C LYS A 75 1.02 -2.43 -6.16
N LYS A 76 1.08 -1.33 -6.91
CA LYS A 76 2.04 -1.17 -8.01
C LYS A 76 3.48 -1.28 -7.52
N LEU A 77 3.83 -0.61 -6.44
CA LEU A 77 5.17 -0.70 -5.83
C LEU A 77 5.52 -2.15 -5.48
N TRP A 78 4.62 -2.88 -4.80
CA TRP A 78 4.90 -4.24 -4.34
C TRP A 78 4.94 -5.28 -5.45
N TYR A 79 3.98 -5.24 -6.38
CA TYR A 79 3.79 -6.30 -7.36
C TYR A 79 4.59 -6.09 -8.65
N ILE A 80 4.85 -4.85 -9.05
CA ILE A 80 5.62 -4.54 -10.28
C ILE A 80 6.84 -3.63 -10.04
N GLY A 81 6.88 -2.86 -8.96
CA GLY A 81 7.90 -1.82 -8.72
C GLY A 81 9.15 -2.25 -7.94
N LYS A 82 9.11 -3.32 -7.14
CA LYS A 82 10.25 -3.74 -6.30
C LYS A 82 11.52 -4.09 -7.10
N CYS A 83 11.36 -4.61 -8.30
CA CYS A 83 12.45 -5.03 -9.18
C CYS A 83 11.95 -5.11 -10.63
N ARG A 84 12.88 -5.15 -11.60
CA ARG A 84 12.51 -5.49 -12.98
C ARG A 84 12.08 -6.95 -13.06
N ARG A 85 10.79 -7.15 -13.38
CA ARG A 85 10.15 -8.46 -13.50
C ARG A 85 10.56 -9.18 -14.78
N ASP A 86 10.62 -10.50 -14.68
CA ASP A 86 10.91 -11.44 -15.75
C ASP A 86 9.62 -12.09 -16.25
N TYR A 87 9.06 -11.48 -17.29
CA TYR A 87 7.84 -11.94 -17.95
C TYR A 87 8.07 -13.05 -18.98
N SER A 88 9.30 -13.55 -19.12
CA SER A 88 9.57 -14.75 -19.92
C SER A 88 8.92 -16.00 -19.33
N ASN A 89 8.68 -16.01 -18.01
CA ASN A 89 7.88 -17.03 -17.35
C ASN A 89 6.40 -16.85 -17.73
N LEU A 90 5.75 -17.96 -18.10
CA LEU A 90 4.35 -17.96 -18.50
C LEU A 90 3.45 -17.54 -17.32
N CYS A 91 3.60 -18.23 -16.18
CA CYS A 91 2.81 -18.00 -14.98
C CYS A 91 3.54 -17.17 -13.92
N PRO A 92 2.79 -16.46 -13.06
CA PRO A 92 3.37 -15.81 -11.89
C PRO A 92 3.89 -16.83 -10.87
N LEU A 93 4.69 -16.35 -9.92
CA LEU A 93 5.24 -17.14 -8.83
C LEU A 93 4.13 -17.85 -8.05
N GLY A 94 4.33 -19.15 -7.81
CA GLY A 94 3.38 -20.00 -7.07
C GLY A 94 2.22 -20.53 -7.89
N TRP A 95 1.96 -20.01 -9.10
CA TRP A 95 0.92 -20.52 -9.99
C TRP A 95 1.49 -21.63 -10.87
N LYS A 96 0.67 -22.65 -11.14
CA LYS A 96 1.06 -23.82 -11.94
C LYS A 96 0.52 -23.71 -13.36
N ILE A 97 1.29 -24.21 -14.32
CA ILE A 97 0.78 -24.42 -15.69
C ILE A 97 -0.13 -25.64 -15.66
N SER A 98 -1.29 -25.57 -16.33
CA SER A 98 -2.20 -26.69 -16.49
C SER A 98 -1.55 -27.84 -17.25
N GLU A 99 -1.85 -29.08 -16.87
CA GLU A 99 -1.36 -30.27 -17.58
C GLU A 99 -2.04 -30.46 -18.94
N TYR A 100 -3.24 -29.88 -19.13
CA TYR A 100 -4.06 -30.06 -20.34
C TYR A 100 -3.99 -28.87 -21.30
N ASP A 101 -3.63 -27.69 -20.79
CA ASP A 101 -3.55 -26.46 -21.56
C ASP A 101 -2.26 -25.73 -21.18
N THR A 102 -1.26 -25.80 -22.05
CA THR A 102 0.07 -25.28 -21.78
C THR A 102 0.12 -23.76 -21.62
N GLY A 103 -0.97 -23.07 -21.95
CA GLY A 103 -1.14 -21.62 -21.76
C GLY A 103 -1.73 -21.21 -20.41
N LEU A 104 -2.46 -22.12 -19.78
CA LEU A 104 -3.32 -21.82 -18.64
C LEU A 104 -2.56 -21.87 -17.32
N CYS A 105 -2.57 -20.76 -16.60
CA CYS A 105 -2.02 -20.63 -15.26
C CYS A 105 -3.11 -20.81 -14.21
N ILE A 106 -2.89 -21.71 -13.25
CA ILE A 106 -3.82 -22.07 -12.19
C ILE A 106 -3.28 -21.55 -10.84
N PRO A 107 -4.07 -20.80 -10.06
CA PRO A 107 -3.67 -20.32 -8.74
C PRO A 107 -3.51 -21.49 -7.74
N PRO A 108 -2.63 -21.36 -6.73
CA PRO A 108 -2.54 -22.34 -5.65
C PRO A 108 -3.77 -22.26 -4.74
N GLU A 109 -4.04 -23.34 -3.99
CA GLU A 109 -5.17 -23.40 -3.03
C GLU A 109 -5.06 -22.33 -1.92
N THR A 110 -3.85 -21.88 -1.61
CA THR A 110 -3.57 -20.85 -0.59
C THR A 110 -3.75 -19.42 -1.11
N TYR A 111 -4.18 -19.23 -2.35
CA TYR A 111 -4.37 -17.89 -2.92
C TYR A 111 -5.72 -17.30 -2.50
N GLU A 112 -5.67 -16.25 -1.70
CA GLU A 112 -6.86 -15.57 -1.15
C GLU A 112 -7.38 -14.43 -2.04
N GLY A 113 -6.72 -14.17 -3.18
CA GLY A 113 -7.10 -13.08 -4.07
C GLY A 113 -8.31 -13.36 -4.96
N GLN A 114 -8.80 -12.30 -5.60
CA GLN A 114 -10.02 -12.33 -6.43
C GLN A 114 -9.85 -13.03 -7.78
N CYS A 115 -8.61 -13.17 -8.26
CA CYS A 115 -8.36 -13.71 -9.60
C CYS A 115 -8.49 -15.23 -9.67
N ARG A 116 -8.69 -15.75 -10.87
CA ARG A 116 -8.84 -17.18 -11.16
C ARG A 116 -7.84 -17.59 -12.24
N SER A 117 -7.94 -18.83 -12.70
CA SER A 117 -7.09 -19.31 -13.78
C SER A 117 -7.19 -18.44 -15.02
N ILE A 118 -6.07 -18.22 -15.72
CA ILE A 118 -5.98 -17.34 -16.88
C ILE A 118 -4.93 -17.87 -17.85
N ASP A 119 -5.18 -17.72 -19.15
CA ASP A 119 -4.23 -18.07 -20.22
C ASP A 119 -3.39 -16.85 -20.60
N PHE A 120 -2.06 -16.98 -20.50
CA PHE A 120 -1.09 -15.93 -20.87
C PHE A 120 -0.38 -16.19 -22.20
N SER A 121 -0.78 -17.19 -22.99
CA SER A 121 -0.08 -17.58 -24.23
C SER A 121 0.06 -16.45 -25.24
N ASN A 122 -0.95 -15.56 -25.30
CA ASN A 122 -1.00 -14.45 -26.24
C ASN A 122 -0.88 -13.07 -25.56
N SER A 123 -0.46 -13.05 -24.28
CA SER A 123 -0.34 -11.82 -23.50
C SER A 123 1.02 -11.17 -23.69
N LYS A 124 1.03 -9.84 -23.79
CA LYS A 124 2.25 -9.03 -23.76
C LYS A 124 2.71 -8.83 -22.32
N ASP A 125 3.96 -8.40 -22.15
CA ASP A 125 4.51 -8.06 -20.84
C ASP A 125 3.61 -7.08 -20.08
N ILE A 126 3.10 -6.04 -20.75
CA ILE A 126 2.17 -5.05 -20.17
C ILE A 126 0.89 -5.66 -19.61
N ASP A 127 0.36 -6.73 -20.25
CA ASP A 127 -0.83 -7.42 -19.78
C ASP A 127 -0.52 -8.20 -18.49
N LYS A 128 0.68 -8.80 -18.42
CA LYS A 128 1.19 -9.48 -17.22
C LYS A 128 1.49 -8.48 -16.09
N GLU A 129 2.01 -7.29 -16.39
CA GLU A 129 2.17 -6.21 -15.39
C GLU A 129 0.82 -5.81 -14.81
N LEU A 130 -0.16 -5.55 -15.68
CA LEU A 130 -1.52 -5.17 -15.29
C LEU A 130 -2.19 -6.24 -14.42
N PHE A 131 -2.02 -7.51 -14.81
CA PHE A 131 -2.51 -8.63 -14.03
C PHE A 131 -1.81 -8.73 -12.67
N ALA A 132 -0.49 -8.57 -12.62
CA ALA A 132 0.30 -8.69 -11.40
C ALA A 132 -0.21 -7.80 -10.26
N TRP A 133 -0.39 -6.50 -10.50
CA TRP A 133 -0.83 -5.60 -9.42
C TRP A 133 -2.33 -5.67 -9.13
N LYS A 134 -3.17 -6.02 -10.10
CA LYS A 134 -4.62 -6.21 -9.89
C LYS A 134 -4.93 -7.50 -9.11
N CYS A 135 -4.20 -8.56 -9.41
CA CYS A 135 -4.35 -9.87 -8.80
C CYS A 135 -3.39 -10.09 -7.65
N GLU A 136 -2.56 -9.11 -7.30
CA GLU A 136 -1.65 -9.22 -6.17
C GLU A 136 -0.69 -10.42 -6.30
N VAL A 137 -0.24 -10.68 -7.52
CA VAL A 137 0.71 -11.75 -7.87
C VAL A 137 1.99 -11.14 -8.42
N GLN A 138 3.05 -11.94 -8.46
CA GLN A 138 4.37 -11.46 -8.84
C GLN A 138 5.01 -12.39 -9.85
N TRP A 139 5.62 -11.83 -10.88
CA TRP A 139 6.61 -12.56 -11.68
C TRP A 139 7.97 -12.52 -10.98
N PRO A 140 8.87 -13.48 -11.26
CA PRO A 140 10.24 -13.44 -10.74
C PRO A 140 10.97 -12.15 -11.19
N CYS A 141 12.02 -11.74 -10.48
CA CYS A 141 12.90 -10.67 -10.94
C CYS A 141 13.93 -11.21 -11.95
N ILE A 142 14.29 -10.46 -12.99
CA ILE A 142 15.29 -10.87 -14.00
C ILE A 142 16.65 -11.23 -13.38
N ASN A 143 17.01 -10.59 -12.27
CA ASN A 143 18.33 -10.71 -11.67
C ASN A 143 18.28 -10.79 -10.14
N SER A 144 17.27 -11.44 -9.54
CA SER A 144 17.29 -11.61 -8.07
C SER A 144 18.54 -12.41 -7.66
N PRO A 145 19.50 -11.80 -6.94
CA PRO A 145 20.62 -12.56 -6.43
C PRO A 145 20.07 -13.55 -5.39
N LYS A 146 20.43 -14.83 -5.51
CA LYS A 146 20.16 -15.77 -4.42
C LYS A 146 21.00 -15.34 -3.23
N LEU A 147 20.40 -14.97 -2.12
CA LEU A 147 21.14 -14.45 -0.97
C LEU A 147 21.62 -15.56 -0.06
N LYS A 148 22.81 -15.39 0.54
CA LYS A 148 23.34 -16.24 1.61
C LYS A 148 22.74 -15.81 2.97
N ILE A 149 21.43 -15.98 3.13
CA ILE A 149 20.70 -15.59 4.35
C ILE A 149 21.26 -16.31 5.59
N MET A 150 21.64 -17.58 5.46
CA MET A 150 22.27 -18.36 6.53
C MET A 150 23.79 -18.12 6.67
N GLY A 151 24.31 -17.05 6.06
CA GLY A 151 25.71 -16.64 6.23
C GLY A 151 26.03 -16.27 7.68
N LYS A 152 27.33 -16.18 8.03
CA LYS A 152 27.72 -15.78 9.39
C LYS A 152 27.26 -14.35 9.73
N CYS A 153 27.51 -13.41 8.82
CA CYS A 153 27.13 -12.02 8.96
C CYS A 153 26.48 -11.48 7.67
N PRO A 154 25.69 -10.39 7.78
CA PRO A 154 25.21 -9.64 6.63
C PRO A 154 26.37 -9.11 5.76
N PHE A 155 26.04 -8.72 4.53
CA PHE A 155 26.98 -8.11 3.59
C PHE A 155 27.62 -6.86 4.22
N LYS A 156 28.96 -6.74 4.09
CA LYS A 156 29.82 -5.70 4.71
C LYS A 156 29.89 -5.69 6.24
N TRP A 157 29.17 -6.56 6.94
CA TRP A 157 29.30 -6.66 8.40
C TRP A 157 30.52 -7.51 8.76
N THR A 158 31.29 -7.04 9.73
CA THR A 158 32.54 -7.67 10.16
C THR A 158 32.26 -8.70 11.25
N LEU A 159 32.67 -9.94 11.01
CA LEU A 159 32.63 -10.99 12.04
C LEU A 159 33.77 -10.79 13.04
N VAL A 160 33.43 -10.61 14.31
CA VAL A 160 34.36 -10.53 15.44
C VAL A 160 34.18 -11.77 16.33
N GLY A 161 35.26 -12.50 16.58
CA GLY A 161 35.21 -13.76 17.31
C GLY A 161 34.47 -14.85 16.52
N ASN A 162 33.52 -15.52 17.17
CA ASN A 162 32.84 -16.68 16.58
C ASN A 162 31.46 -16.36 15.96
N SER A 163 30.74 -15.39 16.51
CA SER A 163 29.32 -15.16 16.17
C SER A 163 28.89 -13.70 16.10
N LEU A 164 29.69 -12.76 16.60
CA LEU A 164 29.31 -11.35 16.69
C LEU A 164 29.59 -10.63 15.36
N CYS A 165 28.57 -10.04 14.77
CA CYS A 165 28.64 -9.25 13.55
C CYS A 165 28.57 -7.77 13.89
N ILE A 166 29.55 -7.00 13.44
CA ILE A 166 29.64 -5.54 13.62
C ILE A 166 29.32 -4.85 12.30
N ALA A 167 28.38 -3.91 12.33
CA ALA A 167 27.97 -3.11 11.18
C ALA A 167 29.11 -2.21 10.68
N PRO A 168 29.11 -1.84 9.39
CA PRO A 168 30.02 -0.82 8.88
C PRO A 168 29.68 0.57 9.45
N GLU A 169 30.63 1.51 9.37
CA GLU A 169 30.48 2.87 9.90
C GLU A 169 29.34 3.67 9.24
N ASP A 170 28.99 3.33 7.99
CA ASP A 170 27.93 3.96 7.20
C ASP A 170 26.54 3.33 7.42
N TYR A 171 26.40 2.42 8.39
CA TYR A 171 25.12 1.81 8.70
C TYR A 171 24.19 2.80 9.42
N VAL A 172 23.13 3.22 8.72
CA VAL A 172 22.12 4.20 9.21
C VAL A 172 20.81 3.53 9.66
N GLY A 173 20.78 2.19 9.71
CA GLY A 173 19.57 1.45 10.06
C GLY A 173 19.19 1.57 11.55
N LYS A 174 17.91 1.30 11.86
CA LYS A 174 17.36 1.43 13.23
C LYS A 174 17.80 0.35 14.22
N CYS A 175 18.53 -0.66 13.78
CA CYS A 175 18.88 -1.82 14.59
C CYS A 175 20.27 -1.68 15.23
N SER A 176 20.57 -2.54 16.21
CA SER A 176 21.89 -2.54 16.85
C SER A 176 23.01 -2.72 15.80
N PRO A 177 24.10 -1.93 15.86
CA PRO A 177 25.26 -2.10 15.00
C PRO A 177 26.12 -3.32 15.39
N ALA A 178 25.69 -4.09 16.40
CA ALA A 178 26.31 -5.35 16.80
C ALA A 178 25.23 -6.41 17.00
N MET A 179 25.30 -7.53 16.27
CA MET A 179 24.29 -8.60 16.28
C MET A 179 24.90 -10.00 16.23
N ASP A 180 24.27 -10.96 16.91
CA ASP A 180 24.59 -12.39 16.85
C ASP A 180 23.41 -13.17 16.26
N PHE A 181 23.63 -13.85 15.14
CA PHE A 181 22.59 -14.61 14.42
C PHE A 181 22.60 -16.11 14.70
N SER A 182 23.43 -16.61 15.62
CA SER A 182 23.66 -18.04 15.82
C SER A 182 22.38 -18.85 16.11
N ASN A 183 21.41 -18.23 16.79
CA ASN A 183 20.14 -18.84 17.17
C ASN A 183 18.97 -18.44 16.24
N TYR A 184 19.25 -17.75 15.14
CA TYR A 184 18.22 -17.29 14.21
C TYR A 184 18.10 -18.25 13.03
N ASP A 185 16.87 -18.64 12.70
CA ASP A 185 16.56 -19.38 11.49
C ASP A 185 16.53 -18.48 10.25
N TYR A 186 16.23 -19.08 9.10
CA TYR A 186 16.19 -18.40 7.82
C TYR A 186 15.18 -17.24 7.79
N GLU A 187 13.97 -17.46 8.32
CA GLU A 187 12.89 -16.47 8.27
C GLU A 187 13.22 -15.27 9.15
N HIS A 188 13.69 -15.51 10.38
CA HIS A 188 14.08 -14.46 11.30
C HIS A 188 15.24 -13.62 10.75
N ARG A 189 16.23 -14.24 10.09
CA ARG A 189 17.34 -13.53 9.43
C ARG A 189 16.90 -12.69 8.23
N ALA A 190 15.97 -13.22 7.44
CA ALA A 190 15.43 -12.50 6.28
C ALA A 190 14.59 -11.29 6.73
N ARG A 191 13.72 -11.48 7.73
CA ARG A 191 12.92 -10.41 8.33
C ARG A 191 13.81 -9.34 8.96
N TRP A 192 14.76 -9.74 9.78
CA TRP A 192 15.71 -8.81 10.41
C TRP A 192 16.44 -7.96 9.36
N ALA A 193 16.96 -8.58 8.29
CA ALA A 193 17.64 -7.86 7.22
C ALA A 193 16.74 -6.79 6.57
N ASN A 194 15.50 -7.15 6.26
CA ASN A 194 14.52 -6.22 5.70
C ASN A 194 14.16 -5.08 6.68
N ASP A 195 13.94 -5.40 7.95
CA ASP A 195 13.52 -4.42 8.95
C ASP A 195 14.66 -3.47 9.34
N CYS A 196 15.91 -3.93 9.21
CA CYS A 196 17.09 -3.21 9.65
C CYS A 196 17.84 -2.55 8.49
N ASP A 197 17.31 -2.56 7.27
CA ASP A 197 17.99 -2.06 6.06
C ASP A 197 19.41 -2.65 5.91
N ALA A 198 19.54 -3.95 6.21
CA ALA A 198 20.77 -4.71 6.09
C ALA A 198 20.62 -5.76 4.98
N GLU A 199 21.67 -5.97 4.20
CA GLU A 199 21.63 -6.92 3.09
C GLU A 199 22.42 -8.17 3.41
N TRP A 200 22.00 -9.34 2.92
CA TRP A 200 22.80 -10.55 2.96
C TRP A 200 23.65 -10.68 1.69
N SER A 201 24.84 -11.28 1.80
CA SER A 201 25.73 -11.44 0.65
C SER A 201 25.08 -12.29 -0.45
N ALA A 202 25.19 -11.87 -1.71
CA ALA A 202 24.74 -12.68 -2.84
C ALA A 202 25.57 -13.98 -2.96
N LEU A 203 24.92 -15.06 -3.38
CA LEU A 203 25.59 -16.25 -3.89
C LEU A 203 26.29 -15.88 -5.21
N PRO A 204 27.57 -16.25 -5.39
CA PRO A 204 28.25 -16.01 -6.65
C PRO A 204 27.48 -16.72 -7.76
N LYS A 205 27.14 -15.99 -8.82
CA LYS A 205 26.59 -16.60 -10.04
C LYS A 205 27.69 -17.47 -10.64
N SER A 206 27.52 -18.79 -10.65
CA SER A 206 28.46 -19.68 -11.32
C SER A 206 28.35 -19.46 -12.83
N PHE A 207 29.19 -18.59 -13.39
CA PHE A 207 29.40 -18.51 -14.82
C PHE A 207 30.54 -19.45 -15.19
N VAL A 208 30.21 -20.72 -15.46
CA VAL A 208 31.14 -21.58 -16.19
C VAL A 208 30.97 -21.27 -17.67
N LYS A 209 31.89 -20.49 -18.24
CA LYS A 209 32.19 -20.56 -19.67
C LYS A 209 33.67 -20.84 -19.83
N ASN A 210 33.97 -22.04 -20.33
CA ASN A 210 35.29 -22.47 -20.83
C ASN A 210 36.49 -22.16 -19.91
N GLY A 211 36.42 -22.55 -18.63
CA GLY A 211 37.61 -22.78 -17.80
C GLY A 211 38.51 -21.57 -17.50
N GLN A 212 38.06 -20.33 -17.69
CA GLN A 212 38.79 -19.13 -17.27
C GLN A 212 37.90 -18.17 -16.48
N GLU A 213 38.35 -17.80 -15.28
CA GLU A 213 37.75 -16.76 -14.47
C GLU A 213 37.92 -15.40 -15.15
N ILE A 214 36.82 -14.82 -15.62
CA ILE A 214 36.78 -13.43 -16.08
C ILE A 214 36.05 -12.62 -15.00
N LYS A 215 36.76 -11.67 -14.38
CA LYS A 215 36.14 -10.61 -13.58
C LYS A 215 35.20 -9.83 -14.50
N THR A 216 33.90 -9.89 -14.24
CA THR A 216 32.89 -9.21 -15.07
C THR A 216 33.12 -7.70 -15.05
N PRO A 217 33.03 -7.01 -16.21
CA PRO A 217 32.92 -5.56 -16.23
C PRO A 217 31.59 -5.17 -15.59
N THR A 218 31.64 -4.24 -14.63
CA THR A 218 30.47 -3.57 -14.05
C THR A 218 29.76 -2.77 -15.14
N TYR A 219 28.76 -3.37 -15.79
CA TYR A 219 27.82 -2.64 -16.62
C TYR A 219 26.69 -2.10 -15.74
N ALA A 220 26.83 -0.85 -15.32
CA ALA A 220 25.76 -0.09 -14.68
C ALA A 220 24.71 0.31 -15.73
N PHE A 221 23.68 -0.52 -15.92
CA PHE A 221 22.44 -0.09 -16.56
C PHE A 221 21.43 0.28 -15.48
N GLY A 222 21.70 1.40 -14.81
CA GLY A 222 20.81 1.97 -13.80
C GLY A 222 21.28 3.36 -13.43
N GLY A 223 20.47 4.36 -13.73
CA GLY A 223 20.70 5.76 -13.36
C GLY A 223 19.36 6.45 -13.07
N PRO A 224 19.37 7.68 -12.54
CA PRO A 224 18.16 8.43 -12.25
C PRO A 224 17.29 8.56 -13.50
N VAL A 225 15.97 8.51 -13.31
CA VAL A 225 15.00 8.57 -14.40
C VAL A 225 14.42 9.99 -14.45
N GLU A 226 14.39 10.59 -15.64
CA GLU A 226 13.74 11.89 -15.87
C GLU A 226 12.21 11.79 -15.72
N GLU A 227 11.51 12.91 -15.55
CA GLU A 227 10.03 12.95 -15.47
C GLU A 227 9.32 12.35 -16.70
N ASN A 228 10.02 12.24 -17.83
CA ASN A 228 9.53 11.60 -19.07
C ASN A 228 9.76 10.07 -19.11
N GLY A 229 10.32 9.46 -18.06
CA GLY A 229 10.56 8.03 -17.97
C GLY A 229 11.86 7.52 -18.62
N HIS A 230 12.74 8.41 -19.09
CA HIS A 230 14.04 8.00 -19.63
C HIS A 230 15.12 7.84 -18.56
N VAL A 231 15.87 6.73 -18.63
CA VAL A 231 16.98 6.43 -17.73
C VAL A 231 18.21 7.23 -18.15
N LEU A 232 18.70 8.11 -17.27
CA LEU A 232 19.97 8.81 -17.47
C LEU A 232 21.13 7.82 -17.46
N LYS A 233 21.93 7.82 -18.52
CA LYS A 233 23.21 7.10 -18.53
C LYS A 233 24.20 7.87 -17.66
N ILE A 234 24.52 7.32 -16.48
CA ILE A 234 25.68 7.78 -15.73
C ILE A 234 26.92 7.27 -16.45
N VAL A 235 27.61 8.16 -17.16
CA VAL A 235 28.95 7.89 -17.71
C VAL A 235 29.94 8.23 -16.61
N HIS A 236 30.76 7.25 -16.20
CA HIS A 236 31.90 7.47 -15.31
C HIS A 236 33.16 7.66 -16.15
#